data_AF-E0X2Q6-F1
#
_entry.id   AF-E0X2Q6-F1
#
_cell.length_a   1.000
_cell.length_b   1.000
_cell.length_c   1.000
_cell.angle_alpha   90.00
_cell.angle_beta   90.00
_cell.angle_gamma   90.00
#
_symmetry.space_group_name_H-M   'P 1'
#
loop_
_entity.id
_entity.type
_entity.pdbx_description
1 polymer ?
#
loop_
_entity_poly.entity_id
_entity_poly.type
_entity_poly.pdbx_seq_one_letter_code
_entity_poly.pdbx_strand_id
1 'polypeptide(L)'
;GPTLEPKKIVSTRGMTVDTQDYHPEPRVAAIVASHEHPEFIVNIKGTGKILLVDYSNMDALNVTTLEAARFLHDGGWDSTQRYFLTAANQSDKIAVVDAKEREIEALIDAPKIPHPGRGANIKDPEFGPVWLTSSLGNENMTFIGTDPARHKKHAWKVVRTLKSQGGGSLFVKTHPKSKNLWVDNPLHPVAKISQSVAVYDINDLDAG
;
A
#
# COMPACT_ATOMS: atom_id res chain seq x y z
N GLY A 1 16.54 19.07 14.74
CA GLY A 1 16.84 20.25 13.91
C GLY A 1 17.53 19.81 12.63
N PRO A 2 17.72 20.69 11.63
CA PRO A 2 17.97 20.42 10.21
C PRO A 2 19.31 19.74 9.82
N THR A 3 19.92 18.93 10.70
CA THR A 3 21.15 18.20 10.39
C THR A 3 20.84 16.77 9.92
N LEU A 4 21.56 16.29 8.90
CA LEU A 4 21.50 14.89 8.42
C LEU A 4 22.46 13.98 9.20
N GLU A 5 22.67 14.26 10.48
CA GLU A 5 23.60 13.51 11.32
C GLU A 5 23.06 12.09 11.57
N PRO A 6 23.83 11.03 11.29
CA PRO A 6 23.37 9.66 11.47
C PRO A 6 23.20 9.33 12.95
N LYS A 7 21.97 9.06 13.39
CA LYS A 7 21.65 8.71 14.79
C LYS A 7 21.63 7.21 15.08
N LYS A 8 21.21 6.39 14.12
CA LYS A 8 21.11 4.94 14.27
C LYS A 8 21.20 4.25 12.92
N ILE A 9 21.82 3.07 12.91
CA ILE A 9 21.91 2.19 11.74
C ILE A 9 21.45 0.82 12.21
N VAL A 10 20.52 0.21 11.47
CA VAL A 10 19.94 -1.10 11.80
C VAL A 10 20.00 -1.99 10.57
N SER A 11 20.51 -3.21 10.74
CA SER A 11 20.53 -4.23 9.68
C SER A 11 19.13 -4.79 9.48
N THR A 12 18.78 -5.09 8.22
CA THR A 12 17.51 -5.72 7.86
C THR A 12 17.63 -7.23 7.60
N ARG A 13 18.86 -7.77 7.58
CA ARG A 13 19.14 -9.21 7.41
C ARG A 13 18.36 -10.03 8.44
N GLY A 14 17.77 -11.14 8.00
CA GLY A 14 16.97 -11.98 8.88
C GLY A 14 16.20 -13.06 8.14
N MET A 15 15.25 -13.68 8.83
CA MET A 15 14.50 -14.83 8.33
C MET A 15 13.28 -14.39 7.51
N THR A 16 12.96 -15.11 6.44
CA THR A 16 11.72 -14.93 5.66
C THR A 16 10.48 -15.36 6.47
N VAL A 17 9.34 -14.72 6.25
CA VAL A 17 8.10 -15.02 6.99
C VAL A 17 7.48 -16.38 6.63
N ASP A 18 7.80 -16.93 5.45
CA ASP A 18 7.23 -18.17 4.92
C ASP A 18 7.96 -19.41 5.43
N THR A 19 9.21 -19.59 5.00
CA THR A 19 10.02 -20.78 5.26
C THR A 19 10.95 -20.61 6.45
N GLN A 20 11.03 -19.40 7.02
CA GLN A 20 12.02 -19.04 8.04
C GLN A 20 13.46 -19.30 7.58
N ASP A 21 13.74 -19.10 6.28
CA ASP A 21 15.09 -19.19 5.73
C ASP A 21 15.84 -17.87 5.91
N TYR A 22 17.15 -17.94 6.16
CA TYR A 22 17.97 -16.75 6.27
C TYR A 22 18.12 -16.05 4.92
N HIS A 23 17.72 -14.78 4.86
CA HIS A 23 17.86 -13.92 3.70
C HIS A 23 19.00 -12.89 3.94
N PRO A 24 20.11 -12.94 3.17
CA PRO A 24 21.27 -12.06 3.39
C PRO A 24 21.12 -10.65 2.80
N GLU A 25 20.17 -10.45 1.89
CA GLU A 25 19.94 -9.16 1.20
C GLU A 25 18.47 -8.66 1.20
N PRO A 26 17.81 -8.56 2.36
CA PRO A 26 16.44 -8.07 2.41
C PRO A 26 16.41 -6.54 2.34
N ARG A 27 16.07 -6.02 1.17
CA ARG A 27 16.03 -4.59 0.87
C ARG A 27 14.88 -3.88 1.60
N VAL A 28 15.14 -2.66 2.07
CA VAL A 28 14.08 -1.72 2.48
C VAL A 28 13.37 -1.23 1.21
N ALA A 29 12.04 -1.24 1.21
CA ALA A 29 11.23 -0.74 0.11
C ALA A 29 10.62 0.64 0.45
N ALA A 30 9.38 0.68 0.94
CA ALA A 30 8.76 1.90 1.43
C ALA A 30 9.05 2.15 2.91
N ILE A 31 9.16 3.43 3.27
CA ILE A 31 9.15 3.93 4.65
C ILE A 31 8.05 5.00 4.72
N VAL A 32 7.14 4.87 5.68
CA VAL A 32 6.15 5.91 6.02
C VAL A 32 6.25 6.27 7.50
N ALA A 33 5.77 7.45 7.87
CA ALA A 33 5.67 7.86 9.28
C ALA A 33 4.25 7.60 9.80
N SER A 34 4.16 6.99 10.97
CA SER A 34 2.89 6.79 11.68
C SER A 34 2.29 8.13 12.11
N HIS A 35 0.96 8.19 12.10
CA HIS A 35 0.18 9.30 12.64
C HIS A 35 -0.39 8.97 14.04
N GLU A 36 -0.26 7.72 14.48
CA GLU A 36 -0.82 7.21 15.74
C GLU A 36 0.23 7.15 16.86
N HIS A 37 1.51 6.95 16.50
CA HIS A 37 2.64 6.81 17.41
C HIS A 37 3.89 7.50 16.86
N PRO A 38 4.92 7.79 17.68
CA PRO A 38 6.21 8.27 17.22
C PRO A 38 7.02 7.16 16.53
N GLU A 39 6.49 6.63 15.43
CA GLU A 39 7.03 5.45 14.75
C GLU A 39 7.23 5.67 13.24
N PHE A 40 8.28 5.05 12.70
CA PHE A 40 8.38 4.77 11.26
C PHE A 40 7.86 3.37 10.96
N ILE A 41 7.10 3.21 9.88
CA ILE A 41 6.68 1.92 9.35
C ILE A 41 7.56 1.61 8.12
N VAL A 42 8.29 0.50 8.19
CA VAL A 42 9.35 0.14 7.23
C VAL A 42 9.06 -1.21 6.61
N ASN A 43 8.90 -1.24 5.29
CA ASN A 43 8.74 -2.47 4.52
C ASN A 43 10.09 -3.14 4.24
N ILE A 44 10.23 -4.41 4.61
CA ILE A 44 11.41 -5.23 4.33
C ILE A 44 11.05 -6.27 3.26
N LYS A 45 11.41 -5.97 2.00
CA LYS A 45 10.95 -6.70 0.80
C LYS A 45 11.26 -8.19 0.84
N GLY A 46 12.53 -8.54 1.07
CA GLY A 46 13.01 -9.92 0.90
C GLY A 46 12.43 -10.88 1.93
N THR A 47 12.36 -10.44 3.20
CA THR A 47 11.82 -11.24 4.31
C THR A 47 10.31 -11.19 4.41
N GLY A 48 9.65 -10.15 3.88
CA GLY A 48 8.20 -9.98 4.00
C GLY A 48 7.75 -9.46 5.36
N LYS A 49 8.63 -8.72 6.05
CA LYS A 49 8.38 -8.14 7.37
C LYS A 49 8.09 -6.65 7.26
N ILE A 50 7.18 -6.16 8.10
CA ILE A 50 6.94 -4.73 8.31
C ILE A 50 7.44 -4.38 9.71
N LEU A 51 8.31 -3.38 9.82
CA LEU A 51 8.86 -2.94 11.10
C LEU A 51 8.21 -1.63 11.52
N LEU A 52 7.66 -1.58 12.73
CA LEU A 52 7.22 -0.34 13.38
C LEU A 52 8.34 0.06 14.34
N VAL A 53 9.09 1.09 13.96
CA VAL A 53 10.31 1.54 14.63
C VAL A 53 9.99 2.79 15.44
N ASP A 54 9.92 2.65 16.76
CA ASP A 54 9.66 3.74 17.69
C ASP A 54 10.92 4.58 17.89
N TYR A 55 10.84 5.86 17.54
CA TYR A 55 11.96 6.81 17.61
C TYR A 55 11.92 7.69 18.86
N SER A 56 11.03 7.43 19.82
CA SER A 56 10.96 8.16 21.09
C SER A 56 12.21 7.99 21.96
N ASN A 57 12.90 6.84 21.84
CA ASN A 57 14.17 6.58 22.51
C ASN A 57 15.15 5.83 21.58
N MET A 58 16.11 6.57 21.03
CA MET A 58 17.09 6.02 20.08
C MET A 58 18.17 5.15 20.74
N ASP A 59 18.35 5.27 22.06
CA ASP A 59 19.33 4.47 22.81
C ASP A 59 18.78 3.06 23.10
N ALA A 60 17.50 2.97 23.46
CA ALA A 60 16.75 1.74 23.69
C ALA A 60 15.61 1.58 22.66
N LEU A 61 16.00 1.39 21.39
CA LEU A 61 15.08 1.34 20.26
C LEU A 61 14.07 0.20 20.41
N ASN A 62 12.77 0.54 20.45
CA ASN A 62 11.70 -0.44 20.39
C ASN A 62 11.28 -0.67 18.93
N VAL A 63 11.15 -1.93 18.53
CA VAL A 63 10.76 -2.31 17.18
C VAL A 63 9.73 -3.44 17.24
N THR A 64 8.50 -3.16 16.82
CA THR A 64 7.51 -4.20 16.57
C THR A 64 7.73 -4.77 15.18
N THR A 65 7.91 -6.09 15.08
CA THR A 65 8.07 -6.79 13.79
C THR A 65 6.78 -7.50 13.45
N LEU A 66 6.17 -7.13 12.34
CA LEU A 66 4.95 -7.74 11.82
C LEU A 66 5.28 -8.63 10.63
N GLU A 67 4.75 -9.85 10.65
CA GLU A 67 4.89 -10.80 9.55
C GLU A 67 3.73 -10.60 8.56
N ALA A 68 4.06 -10.22 7.32
CA ALA A 68 3.07 -9.92 6.29
C ALA A 68 3.17 -10.94 5.14
N ALA A 69 3.75 -10.54 4.01
CA ALA A 69 3.99 -11.39 2.87
C ALA A 69 5.30 -10.99 2.19
N ARG A 70 5.96 -11.92 1.51
CA ARG A 70 7.21 -11.61 0.80
C ARG A 70 6.98 -10.62 -0.33
N PHE A 71 8.05 -9.93 -0.71
CA PHE A 71 8.06 -8.97 -1.80
C PHE A 71 7.25 -7.69 -1.54
N LEU A 72 7.13 -7.27 -0.28
CA LEU A 72 6.65 -5.94 0.09
C LEU A 72 7.34 -4.85 -0.73
N HIS A 73 6.56 -3.86 -1.15
CA HIS A 73 7.03 -2.78 -1.99
C HIS A 73 6.51 -1.45 -1.44
N ASP A 74 5.56 -0.85 -2.13
CA ASP A 74 4.95 0.44 -1.89
C ASP A 74 3.57 0.32 -1.24
N GLY A 75 3.07 1.44 -0.73
CA GLY A 75 1.84 1.50 0.04
C GLY A 75 1.55 2.90 0.54
N GLY A 76 0.37 3.08 1.11
CA GLY A 76 -0.02 4.35 1.69
C GLY A 76 -1.13 4.22 2.72
N TRP A 77 -1.37 5.34 3.39
CA TRP A 77 -2.39 5.46 4.39
C TRP A 77 -3.80 5.42 3.80
N ASP A 78 -4.71 4.81 4.53
CA ASP A 78 -6.14 5.06 4.34
C ASP A 78 -6.49 6.54 4.61
N SER A 79 -7.72 6.94 4.29
CA SER A 79 -8.16 8.33 4.45
C SER A 79 -8.10 8.87 5.88
N THR A 80 -8.12 8.00 6.88
CA THR A 80 -8.05 8.37 8.31
C THR A 80 -6.62 8.44 8.85
N GLN A 81 -5.63 7.99 8.06
CA GLN A 81 -4.22 7.92 8.46
C GLN A 81 -3.93 6.95 9.61
N ARG A 82 -4.81 5.96 9.83
CA ARG A 82 -4.63 4.91 10.85
C ARG A 82 -4.11 3.61 10.25
N TYR A 83 -4.59 3.24 9.07
CA TYR A 83 -4.28 1.96 8.45
C TYR A 83 -3.31 2.15 7.31
N PHE A 84 -2.19 1.45 7.35
CA PHE A 84 -1.22 1.44 6.26
C PHE A 84 -1.47 0.23 5.36
N LEU A 85 -1.86 0.49 4.11
CA LEU A 85 -2.09 -0.52 3.09
C LEU A 85 -0.88 -0.60 2.17
N THR A 86 -0.28 -1.78 2.03
CA THR A 86 0.93 -1.97 1.23
C THR A 86 0.91 -3.23 0.38
N ALA A 87 1.46 -3.13 -0.83
CA ALA A 87 1.54 -4.21 -1.79
C ALA A 87 2.72 -5.14 -1.53
N ALA A 88 2.43 -6.44 -1.40
CA ALA A 88 3.37 -7.53 -1.56
C ALA A 88 3.28 -8.02 -3.02
N ASN A 89 3.91 -7.25 -3.91
CA ASN A 89 3.53 -7.25 -5.33
C ASN A 89 3.71 -8.60 -6.05
N GLN A 90 4.85 -9.26 -5.89
CA GLN A 90 5.10 -10.58 -6.48
C GLN A 90 4.39 -11.72 -5.74
N SER A 91 3.72 -11.43 -4.62
CA SER A 91 2.84 -12.36 -3.91
C SER A 91 1.36 -12.09 -4.18
N ASP A 92 1.03 -11.15 -5.07
CA ASP A 92 -0.35 -10.81 -5.44
C ASP A 92 -1.23 -10.49 -4.20
N LYS A 93 -0.68 -9.76 -3.22
CA LYS A 93 -1.36 -9.43 -1.94
C LYS A 93 -1.24 -7.96 -1.55
N ILE A 94 -2.22 -7.48 -0.78
CA ILE A 94 -2.19 -6.22 -0.02
C ILE A 94 -2.21 -6.54 1.47
N ALA A 95 -1.20 -6.11 2.21
CA ALA A 95 -1.18 -6.15 3.67
C ALA A 95 -1.77 -4.87 4.25
N VAL A 96 -2.60 -5.00 5.28
CA VAL A 96 -3.17 -3.89 6.04
C VAL A 96 -2.60 -3.93 7.45
N VAL A 97 -1.92 -2.85 7.84
CA VAL A 97 -1.37 -2.66 9.19
C VAL A 97 -2.29 -1.68 9.93
N ASP A 98 -2.80 -2.07 11.10
CA ASP A 98 -3.37 -1.10 12.04
C ASP A 98 -2.21 -0.45 12.80
N ALA A 99 -1.87 0.79 12.45
CA ALA A 99 -0.76 1.48 13.09
C ALA A 99 -1.05 1.82 14.55
N LYS A 100 -2.33 1.92 14.94
CA LYS A 100 -2.71 2.23 16.31
C LYS A 100 -2.50 1.01 17.22
N GLU A 101 -3.02 -0.13 16.80
CA GLU A 101 -2.94 -1.38 17.58
C GLU A 101 -1.63 -2.15 17.33
N ARG A 102 -0.84 -1.73 16.33
CA ARG A 102 0.46 -2.32 15.94
C ARG A 102 0.34 -3.78 15.53
N GLU A 103 -0.63 -4.09 14.67
CA GLU A 103 -0.87 -5.46 14.19
C GLU A 103 -1.20 -5.52 12.70
N ILE A 104 -1.12 -6.73 12.13
CA ILE A 104 -1.64 -7.02 10.79
C ILE A 104 -3.14 -7.23 10.92
N GLU A 105 -3.90 -6.28 10.39
CA GLU A 105 -5.36 -6.32 10.38
C GLU A 105 -5.88 -7.28 9.30
N ALA A 106 -5.24 -7.31 8.13
CA ALA A 106 -5.63 -8.19 7.03
C ALA A 106 -4.50 -8.44 6.02
N LEU A 107 -4.58 -9.59 5.35
CA LEU A 107 -3.86 -9.90 4.11
C LEU A 107 -4.88 -10.19 3.01
N ILE A 108 -4.99 -9.29 2.04
CA ILE A 108 -6.04 -9.30 1.02
C ILE A 108 -5.42 -9.76 -0.30
N ASP A 109 -6.06 -10.71 -0.99
CA ASP A 109 -5.63 -11.12 -2.33
C ASP A 109 -5.93 -10.02 -3.36
N ALA A 110 -4.93 -9.72 -4.19
CA ALA A 110 -5.04 -8.81 -5.32
C ALA A 110 -5.00 -9.61 -6.64
N PRO A 111 -5.68 -9.15 -7.72
CA PRO A 111 -5.77 -9.93 -8.95
C PRO A 111 -4.41 -10.25 -9.59
N LYS A 112 -3.52 -9.26 -9.69
CA LYS A 112 -2.15 -9.45 -10.20
C LYS A 112 -1.27 -8.26 -9.89
N ILE A 113 -0.02 -8.48 -9.48
CA ILE A 113 1.09 -7.52 -9.26
C ILE A 113 0.57 -6.11 -8.95
N PRO A 114 -0.07 -5.91 -7.78
CA PRO A 114 -0.56 -4.59 -7.40
C PRO A 114 0.62 -3.61 -7.30
N HIS A 115 0.43 -2.42 -7.85
CA HIS A 115 1.40 -1.33 -7.80
C HIS A 115 0.67 0.00 -7.52
N PRO A 116 0.51 0.37 -6.23
CA PRO A 116 -0.29 1.52 -5.84
C PRO A 116 0.45 2.87 -5.89
N GLY A 117 1.78 2.89 -5.78
CA GLY A 117 2.47 4.02 -5.15
C GLY A 117 2.00 4.17 -3.71
N ARG A 118 1.38 5.32 -3.39
CA ARG A 118 0.64 5.50 -2.11
C ARG A 118 -0.83 5.10 -2.20
N GLY A 119 -1.29 4.72 -3.38
CA GLY A 119 -2.69 4.50 -3.71
C GLY A 119 -3.50 5.79 -3.74
N ALA A 120 -4.81 5.62 -3.89
CA ALA A 120 -5.77 6.71 -3.88
C ALA A 120 -6.93 6.38 -2.94
N ASN A 121 -7.29 7.35 -2.09
CA ASN A 121 -8.44 7.25 -1.20
C ASN A 121 -9.62 8.01 -1.80
N ILE A 122 -10.77 7.35 -1.94
CA ILE A 122 -12.03 7.98 -2.36
C ILE A 122 -13.16 7.57 -1.42
N LYS A 123 -14.27 8.30 -1.49
CA LYS A 123 -15.54 7.85 -0.94
C LYS A 123 -16.38 7.28 -2.07
N ASP A 124 -16.36 5.96 -2.20
CA ASP A 124 -17.18 5.23 -3.17
C ASP A 124 -18.68 5.45 -2.82
N PRO A 125 -19.54 5.75 -3.81
CA PRO A 125 -20.97 6.00 -3.57
C PRO A 125 -21.72 4.82 -2.93
N GLU A 126 -21.28 3.59 -3.20
CA GLU A 126 -21.92 2.35 -2.75
C GLU A 126 -21.24 1.79 -1.50
N PHE A 127 -19.91 1.77 -1.48
CA PHE A 127 -19.13 1.06 -0.45
C PHE A 127 -18.54 1.96 0.65
N GLY A 128 -18.67 3.28 0.52
CA GLY A 128 -18.11 4.22 1.48
C GLY A 128 -16.60 4.46 1.29
N PRO A 129 -15.82 4.72 2.35
CA PRO A 129 -14.38 4.94 2.24
C PRO A 129 -13.65 3.70 1.68
N VAL A 130 -12.90 3.92 0.60
CA VAL A 130 -12.09 2.90 -0.04
C VAL A 130 -10.69 3.45 -0.37
N TRP A 131 -9.71 2.57 -0.32
CA TRP A 131 -8.37 2.77 -0.86
C TRP A 131 -8.21 1.90 -2.10
N LEU A 132 -7.53 2.40 -3.12
CA LEU A 132 -7.39 1.67 -4.39
C LEU A 132 -5.94 1.63 -4.89
N THR A 133 -5.66 0.56 -5.63
CA THR A 133 -4.40 0.31 -6.34
C THR A 133 -4.67 -0.03 -7.80
N SER A 134 -3.74 0.34 -8.69
CA SER A 134 -3.65 -0.24 -10.03
C SER A 134 -2.83 -1.53 -10.04
N SER A 135 -2.78 -2.20 -11.18
CA SER A 135 -1.95 -3.36 -11.44
C SER A 135 -0.89 -3.10 -12.50
N LEU A 136 0.30 -3.65 -12.29
CA LEU A 136 1.31 -3.74 -13.33
C LEU A 136 1.01 -4.89 -14.30
N GLY A 137 0.47 -6.00 -13.79
CA GLY A 137 0.35 -7.27 -14.52
C GLY A 137 -0.91 -7.42 -15.37
N ASN A 138 -1.91 -6.56 -15.19
CA ASN A 138 -3.14 -6.54 -15.99
C ASN A 138 -3.81 -5.16 -15.92
N GLU A 139 -4.96 -5.02 -16.57
CA GLU A 139 -5.71 -3.77 -16.64
C GLU A 139 -6.49 -3.41 -15.37
N ASN A 140 -6.42 -4.20 -14.29
CA ASN A 140 -7.33 -4.03 -13.17
C ASN A 140 -6.91 -2.90 -12.21
N MET A 141 -7.91 -2.16 -11.74
CA MET A 141 -7.88 -1.28 -10.58
C MET A 141 -8.70 -1.95 -9.46
N THR A 142 -8.08 -2.18 -8.32
CA THR A 142 -8.69 -2.91 -7.19
C THR A 142 -9.00 -1.94 -6.05
N PHE A 143 -10.25 -1.92 -5.60
CA PHE A 143 -10.75 -1.04 -4.55
C PHE A 143 -11.03 -1.86 -3.29
N ILE A 144 -10.48 -1.40 -2.16
CA ILE A 144 -10.53 -2.08 -0.86
C ILE A 144 -11.26 -1.18 0.12
N GLY A 145 -12.26 -1.72 0.82
CA GLY A 145 -12.96 -0.99 1.88
C GLY A 145 -12.07 -0.73 3.10
N THR A 146 -12.08 0.49 3.63
CA THR A 146 -11.15 0.92 4.70
C THR A 146 -11.83 1.45 5.97
N ASP A 147 -13.15 1.26 6.11
CA ASP A 147 -13.90 1.73 7.27
C ASP A 147 -14.48 0.57 8.11
N PRO A 148 -13.68 -0.03 9.02
CA PRO A 148 -14.15 -1.09 9.91
C PRO A 148 -15.13 -0.59 11.00
N ALA A 149 -15.31 0.72 11.18
CA ALA A 149 -16.23 1.25 12.18
C ALA A 149 -17.68 1.26 11.66
N ARG A 150 -17.89 1.82 10.46
CA ARG A 150 -19.25 2.03 9.90
C ARG A 150 -19.57 1.10 8.73
N HIS A 151 -18.57 0.61 8.01
CA HIS A 151 -18.74 -0.25 6.83
C HIS A 151 -18.15 -1.65 7.06
N LYS A 152 -18.39 -2.23 8.25
CA LYS A 152 -17.86 -3.53 8.71
C LYS A 152 -17.95 -4.68 7.71
N LYS A 153 -19.02 -4.73 6.91
CA LYS A 153 -19.22 -5.80 5.92
C LYS A 153 -18.20 -5.75 4.77
N HIS A 154 -17.66 -4.55 4.51
CA HIS A 154 -16.80 -4.21 3.37
C HIS A 154 -15.34 -3.96 3.77
N ALA A 155 -15.08 -3.65 5.05
CA ALA A 155 -13.74 -3.41 5.55
C ALA A 155 -12.82 -4.59 5.22
N TRP A 156 -11.65 -4.25 4.67
CA TRP A 156 -10.57 -5.17 4.31
C TRP A 156 -10.96 -6.23 3.28
N LYS A 157 -11.91 -5.90 2.41
CA LYS A 157 -12.29 -6.72 1.26
C LYS A 157 -12.16 -5.93 -0.03
N VAL A 158 -11.86 -6.64 -1.11
CA VAL A 158 -12.04 -6.09 -2.46
C VAL A 158 -13.54 -5.89 -2.69
N VAL A 159 -13.96 -4.65 -2.87
CA VAL A 159 -15.38 -4.27 -3.06
C VAL A 159 -15.71 -3.95 -4.51
N ARG A 160 -14.71 -3.51 -5.28
CA ARG A 160 -14.86 -3.18 -6.70
C ARG A 160 -13.57 -3.48 -7.44
N THR A 161 -13.71 -3.96 -8.67
CA THR A 161 -12.60 -4.08 -9.63
C THR A 161 -13.04 -3.44 -10.94
N LEU A 162 -12.28 -2.45 -11.41
CA LEU A 162 -12.52 -1.76 -12.68
C LEU A 162 -11.35 -1.98 -13.62
N LYS A 163 -11.57 -1.81 -14.93
CA LYS A 163 -10.51 -1.90 -15.93
C LYS A 163 -10.01 -0.51 -16.32
N SER A 164 -8.69 -0.32 -16.28
CA SER A 164 -7.95 0.77 -16.91
C SER A 164 -7.73 0.50 -18.41
N GLN A 165 -6.96 1.36 -19.07
CA GLN A 165 -6.61 1.28 -20.50
C GLN A 165 -5.77 0.04 -20.87
N GLY A 166 -5.20 -0.66 -19.89
CA GLY A 166 -4.34 -1.83 -20.09
C GLY A 166 -3.49 -2.12 -18.85
N GLY A 167 -2.55 -3.06 -18.97
CA GLY A 167 -1.53 -3.31 -17.95
C GLY A 167 -0.42 -2.25 -17.90
N GLY A 168 0.57 -2.45 -17.04
CA GLY A 168 1.73 -1.55 -16.94
C GLY A 168 1.44 -0.22 -16.24
N SER A 169 0.36 -0.13 -15.47
CA SER A 169 0.09 1.02 -14.58
C SER A 169 1.07 1.04 -13.43
N LEU A 170 1.54 2.23 -13.05
CA LEU A 170 2.40 2.44 -11.89
C LEU A 170 1.70 3.26 -10.80
N PHE A 171 0.83 4.19 -11.17
CA PHE A 171 0.22 5.11 -10.23
C PHE A 171 -1.27 5.32 -10.48
N VAL A 172 -1.98 5.39 -9.35
CA VAL A 172 -3.34 5.90 -9.27
C VAL A 172 -3.34 7.18 -8.43
N LYS A 173 -4.23 8.12 -8.73
CA LYS A 173 -4.29 9.38 -7.99
C LYS A 173 -5.66 10.00 -7.92
N THR A 174 -5.93 10.61 -6.77
CA THR A 174 -7.06 11.53 -6.56
C THR A 174 -6.70 12.57 -5.49
N HIS A 175 -7.67 13.39 -5.10
CA HIS A 175 -7.59 14.37 -4.02
C HIS A 175 -8.98 14.57 -3.39
N PRO A 176 -9.12 14.84 -2.07
CA PRO A 176 -10.43 15.02 -1.42
C PRO A 176 -11.32 16.13 -2.00
N LYS A 177 -10.74 17.07 -2.77
CA LYS A 177 -11.45 18.15 -3.48
C LYS A 177 -11.66 17.88 -4.98
N SER A 178 -11.23 16.72 -5.46
CA SER A 178 -11.36 16.29 -6.86
C SER A 178 -12.51 15.30 -6.98
N LYS A 179 -13.23 15.36 -8.09
CA LYS A 179 -14.16 14.30 -8.51
C LYS A 179 -13.53 13.28 -9.45
N ASN A 180 -12.27 13.49 -9.81
CA ASN A 180 -11.55 12.66 -10.76
C ASN A 180 -10.68 11.63 -10.05
N LEU A 181 -10.67 10.41 -10.57
CA LEU A 181 -9.67 9.38 -10.32
C LEU A 181 -8.80 9.20 -11.57
N TRP A 182 -7.49 9.36 -11.43
CA TRP A 182 -6.51 9.33 -12.51
C TRP A 182 -5.68 8.06 -12.43
N VAL A 183 -5.46 7.38 -13.57
CA VAL A 183 -4.63 6.16 -13.65
C VAL A 183 -3.75 6.22 -14.89
N ASP A 184 -2.45 5.95 -14.70
CA ASP A 184 -1.47 5.93 -15.79
C ASP A 184 -1.19 4.51 -16.30
N ASN A 185 -0.48 4.40 -17.42
CA ASN A 185 -0.06 3.11 -17.99
C ASN A 185 1.36 3.18 -18.61
N PRO A 186 2.37 3.76 -17.93
CA PRO A 186 3.64 4.13 -18.54
C PRO A 186 4.45 2.92 -19.05
N LEU A 187 4.25 1.73 -18.48
CA LEU A 187 4.94 0.51 -18.90
C LEU A 187 4.14 -0.30 -19.94
N HIS A 188 3.03 0.23 -20.44
CA HIS A 188 2.25 -0.43 -21.48
C HIS A 188 3.02 -0.45 -22.81
N PRO A 189 3.05 -1.58 -23.56
CA PRO A 189 3.85 -1.71 -24.78
C PRO A 189 3.34 -0.87 -25.95
N VAL A 190 2.07 -0.48 -25.94
CA VAL A 190 1.46 0.38 -26.98
C VAL A 190 1.63 1.84 -26.62
N ALA A 191 2.38 2.59 -27.44
CA ALA A 191 2.71 4.00 -27.23
C ALA A 191 1.48 4.90 -26.99
N LYS A 192 0.38 4.66 -27.71
CA LYS A 192 -0.87 5.42 -27.53
C LYS A 192 -1.41 5.31 -26.09
N ILE A 193 -1.22 4.17 -25.43
CA ILE A 193 -1.67 3.95 -24.05
C ILE A 193 -0.62 4.50 -23.07
N SER A 194 0.66 4.19 -23.25
CA SER A 194 1.72 4.64 -22.33
C SER A 194 1.99 6.14 -22.35
N GLN A 195 1.56 6.84 -23.39
CA GLN A 195 1.60 8.30 -23.51
C GLN A 195 0.25 8.96 -23.16
N SER A 196 -0.66 8.24 -22.51
CA SER A 196 -1.97 8.74 -22.09
C SER A 196 -2.28 8.42 -20.62
N VAL A 197 -3.34 9.03 -20.09
CA VAL A 197 -3.82 8.83 -18.72
C VAL A 197 -5.35 8.66 -18.77
N ALA A 198 -5.86 7.66 -18.05
CA ALA A 198 -7.30 7.44 -17.88
C ALA A 198 -7.84 8.31 -16.74
N VAL A 199 -9.07 8.81 -16.89
CA VAL A 199 -9.74 9.63 -15.86
C VAL A 199 -11.17 9.18 -15.69
N TYR A 200 -11.53 8.78 -14.46
CA TYR A 200 -12.86 8.31 -14.08
C TYR A 200 -13.56 9.37 -13.21
N ASP A 201 -14.89 9.50 -13.34
CA ASP A 201 -15.70 10.25 -12.38
C ASP A 201 -15.98 9.37 -11.16
N ILE A 202 -15.54 9.81 -9.98
CA ILE A 202 -15.73 9.10 -8.71
C ILE A 202 -17.21 8.94 -8.36
N ASN A 203 -18.08 9.83 -8.86
CA ASN A 203 -19.52 9.75 -8.61
C ASN A 203 -20.26 8.81 -9.56
N ASP A 204 -19.60 8.39 -10.64
CA ASP A 204 -20.15 7.49 -11.65
C ASP A 204 -19.04 6.65 -12.28
N LEU A 205 -18.49 5.74 -11.47
CA LEU A 205 -17.35 4.91 -11.85
C LEU A 205 -17.67 3.91 -12.97
N ASP A 206 -18.95 3.66 -13.24
CA ASP A 206 -19.42 2.70 -14.24
C ASP A 206 -19.66 3.35 -15.62
N ALA A 207 -19.65 4.68 -15.70
CA ALA A 207 -19.78 5.41 -16.98
C ALA A 207 -18.48 5.45 -17.82
N GLY A 208 -17.36 4.95 -17.28
CA GLY A 208 -16.02 4.99 -17.87
C GLY A 208 -15.61 3.77 -18.67
#